data_AF-A0A950D6X4-F1
#
_entry.id   AF-A0A950D6X4-F1
#
_cell.length_a   1.000
_cell.length_b   1.000
_cell.length_c   1.000
_cell.angle_alpha   90.00
_cell.angle_beta   90.00
_cell.angle_gamma   90.00
#
_symmetry.space_group_name_H-M   'P 1'
#
loop_
_entity.id
_entity.type
_entity.pdbx_description
1 polymer ?
#
loop_
_entity_poly.entity_id
_entity_poly.type
_entity_poly.pdbx_seq_one_letter_code
_entity_poly.pdbx_strand_id
1 'polypeptide(L)'
;MPDGDLFAAFERVEAPTDQRPVGFFTDSSVCIGCKACEVACKQWNELPADGLNFTGMSYDNTVALGATTWRHVQFIEQRDERGKLRWLFNSDVCKHCVDAPCENACPTGALIRTEFDTVYVQQDIC
;
A
#
# COMPACT_ATOMS: atom_id res chain seq x y z
N MET A 1 -12.46 -24.08 -29.45
CA MET A 1 -13.02 -22.82 -28.94
C MET A 1 -13.95 -23.21 -27.81
N PRO A 2 -13.70 -22.82 -26.55
CA PRO A 2 -14.57 -23.21 -25.45
C PRO A 2 -15.92 -22.49 -25.56
N ASP A 3 -16.93 -23.15 -25.02
CA ASP A 3 -18.34 -22.92 -25.27
C ASP A 3 -18.88 -21.65 -24.61
N GLY A 4 -19.16 -20.60 -25.38
CA GLY A 4 -20.21 -19.59 -25.15
C GLY A 4 -20.24 -18.79 -23.83
N ASP A 5 -19.38 -19.07 -22.86
CA ASP A 5 -19.37 -18.45 -21.56
C ASP A 5 -18.42 -17.24 -21.59
N LEU A 6 -19.00 -16.09 -21.91
CA LEU A 6 -18.31 -14.79 -21.90
C LEU A 6 -17.78 -14.42 -20.51
N PHE A 7 -18.18 -15.12 -19.45
CA PHE A 7 -17.70 -14.89 -18.09
C PHE A 7 -16.55 -15.78 -17.66
N ALA A 8 -16.26 -16.87 -18.39
CA ALA A 8 -15.15 -17.77 -18.08
C ALA A 8 -13.77 -17.06 -18.11
N ALA A 9 -13.62 -16.02 -18.94
CA ALA A 9 -12.40 -15.20 -18.97
C ALA A 9 -12.24 -14.27 -17.75
N PHE A 10 -13.30 -14.09 -16.96
CA PHE A 10 -13.33 -13.30 -15.72
C PHE A 10 -13.48 -14.17 -14.47
N GLU A 11 -13.48 -15.49 -14.63
CA GLU A 11 -13.57 -16.43 -13.53
C GLU A 11 -12.26 -16.37 -12.72
N ARG A 12 -12.36 -16.03 -11.44
CA ARG A 12 -11.19 -15.86 -10.57
C ARG A 12 -10.55 -17.22 -10.31
N VAL A 13 -9.25 -17.30 -10.57
CA VAL A 13 -8.43 -18.42 -10.10
C VAL A 13 -8.14 -18.18 -8.62
N GLU A 14 -8.65 -19.05 -7.74
CA GLU A 14 -8.26 -19.06 -6.33
C GLU A 14 -6.77 -19.36 -6.21
N ALA A 15 -6.07 -18.55 -5.43
CA ALA A 15 -4.64 -18.71 -5.22
C ALA A 15 -4.35 -20.02 -4.44
N PRO A 16 -3.29 -20.76 -4.80
CA PRO A 16 -2.87 -21.93 -4.03
C PRO A 16 -2.49 -21.54 -2.59
N THR A 17 -3.13 -22.15 -1.58
CA THR A 17 -2.85 -21.90 -0.16
C THR A 17 -1.66 -22.71 0.37
N ASP A 18 -0.58 -22.79 -0.40
CA ASP A 18 0.56 -23.66 -0.10
C ASP A 18 1.42 -23.11 1.06
N GLN A 19 1.31 -21.81 1.37
CA GLN A 19 2.11 -21.15 2.40
C GLN A 19 1.25 -20.55 3.52
N ARG A 20 1.89 -20.30 4.67
CA ARG A 20 1.24 -19.63 5.80
C ARG A 20 0.98 -18.16 5.46
N PRO A 21 -0.22 -17.63 5.73
CA PRO A 21 -0.50 -16.19 5.57
C PRO A 21 0.49 -15.33 6.35
N VAL A 22 0.89 -14.21 5.76
CA VAL A 22 1.80 -13.24 6.40
C VAL A 22 1.13 -11.88 6.57
N GLY A 23 1.61 -11.11 7.53
CA GLY A 23 1.10 -9.77 7.81
C GLY A 23 2.19 -8.85 8.33
N PHE A 24 1.94 -7.54 8.22
CA PHE A 24 2.84 -6.51 8.70
C PHE A 24 2.18 -5.70 9.82
N PHE A 25 2.86 -5.60 10.96
CA PHE A 25 2.42 -4.78 12.10
C PHE A 25 3.33 -3.56 12.25
N THR A 26 2.73 -2.37 12.12
CA THR A 26 3.40 -1.09 12.37
C THR A 26 2.96 -0.55 13.72
N ASP A 27 3.87 -0.51 14.70
CA ASP A 27 3.61 0.16 15.97
C ASP A 27 3.85 1.67 15.84
N SER A 28 2.76 2.43 15.76
CA SER A 28 2.81 3.90 15.66
C SER A 28 3.24 4.59 16.96
N SER A 29 3.21 3.90 18.10
CA SER A 29 3.61 4.48 19.39
C SER A 29 5.12 4.70 19.52
N VAL A 30 5.92 3.95 18.76
CA VAL A 30 7.39 4.05 18.70
C VAL A 30 7.90 4.67 17.40
N CYS A 31 7.00 4.97 16.46
CA CYS A 31 7.36 5.60 15.20
C CYS A 31 7.89 7.01 15.47
N ILE A 32 9.08 7.33 14.95
CA ILE A 32 9.74 8.64 15.14
C ILE A 32 9.70 9.53 13.89
N GLY A 33 8.95 9.15 12.86
CA GLY A 33 8.83 9.93 11.63
C GLY A 33 10.11 9.98 10.77
N CYS A 34 11.07 9.06 10.92
CA CYS A 34 12.39 9.16 10.25
C CYS A 34 12.38 9.00 8.72
N LYS A 35 11.25 8.58 8.11
CA LYS A 35 11.09 8.27 6.68
C LYS A 35 12.03 7.21 6.09
N ALA A 36 12.81 6.51 6.92
CA ALA A 36 13.71 5.45 6.44
C ALA A 36 12.95 4.34 5.68
N CYS A 37 11.72 4.04 6.08
CA CYS A 37 10.88 3.05 5.41
C CYS A 37 10.44 3.49 4.00
N GLU A 38 10.27 4.79 3.73
CA GLU A 38 10.00 5.29 2.36
C GLU A 38 11.20 5.07 1.46
N VAL A 39 12.39 5.43 1.96
CA VAL A 39 13.67 5.29 1.25
C VAL A 39 13.97 3.82 0.96
N ALA A 40 13.83 2.94 1.95
CA ALA A 40 14.05 1.51 1.78
C ALA A 40 13.07 0.90 0.76
N CYS A 41 11.80 1.31 0.78
CA CYS A 41 10.81 0.86 -0.19
C CYS A 41 11.18 1.24 -1.62
N LYS A 42 11.61 2.49 -1.84
CA LYS A 42 12.06 2.94 -3.16
C LYS A 42 13.35 2.26 -3.59
N GLN A 43 14.31 2.11 -2.67
CA GLN A 43 15.62 1.51 -2.97
C GLN A 43 15.50 0.04 -3.34
N TRP A 44 14.69 -0.74 -2.63
CA TRP A 44 14.49 -2.16 -2.93
C TRP A 44 13.71 -2.39 -4.24
N ASN A 45 12.68 -1.57 -4.50
CA ASN A 45 11.82 -1.70 -5.67
C ASN A 45 12.27 -0.83 -6.86
N GLU A 46 13.46 -0.23 -6.78
CA GLU A 46 14.04 0.63 -7.82
C GLU A 46 13.10 1.76 -8.30
N LEU A 47 12.29 2.30 -7.38
CA LEU A 47 11.32 3.35 -7.70
C LEU A 47 12.02 4.72 -7.84
N PRO A 48 11.65 5.53 -8.84
CA PRO A 48 12.24 6.85 -9.03
C PRO A 48 11.86 7.80 -7.88
N ALA A 49 12.66 8.85 -7.72
CA ALA A 49 12.36 9.95 -6.82
C ALA A 49 11.27 10.86 -7.40
N ASP A 50 10.38 11.38 -6.55
CA ASP A 50 9.26 12.24 -6.97
C ASP A 50 9.63 13.74 -7.00
N GLY A 51 10.93 14.04 -6.87
CA GLY A 51 11.47 15.40 -6.75
C GLY A 51 11.79 15.81 -5.31
N LEU A 52 12.25 17.06 -5.14
CA LEU A 52 12.73 17.62 -3.86
C LEU A 52 11.88 18.82 -3.42
N ASN A 53 10.58 18.78 -3.70
CA ASN A 53 9.69 19.90 -3.37
C ASN A 53 9.36 19.89 -1.88
N PHE A 54 9.44 21.06 -1.25
CA PHE A 54 8.98 21.27 0.11
C PHE A 54 7.62 21.98 0.07
N THR A 55 6.62 21.41 0.73
CA THR A 55 5.27 22.01 0.79
C THR A 55 5.23 23.25 1.68
N GLY A 56 6.18 23.39 2.61
CA GLY A 56 6.23 24.48 3.59
C GLY A 56 5.18 24.39 4.69
N MET A 57 4.29 23.40 4.65
CA MET A 57 3.17 23.24 5.58
C MET A 57 3.41 22.15 6.63
N SER A 58 4.28 21.19 6.35
CA SER A 58 4.58 20.04 7.22
C SER A 58 5.95 19.46 6.88
N TYR A 59 6.49 18.65 7.80
CA TYR A 59 7.61 17.73 7.54
C TYR A 59 7.21 16.59 6.59
N ASP A 60 5.91 16.43 6.34
CA ASP A 60 5.42 15.59 5.27
C ASP A 60 5.62 16.24 3.89
N ASN A 61 6.80 16.02 3.31
CA ASN A 61 7.14 16.44 1.95
C ASN A 61 6.72 15.42 0.87
N THR A 62 6.31 14.21 1.26
CA THR A 62 5.87 13.16 0.32
C THR A 62 4.38 13.33 0.01
N VAL A 63 3.61 13.86 0.98
CA VAL A 63 2.21 14.30 0.90
C VAL A 63 1.21 13.16 0.72
N ALA A 64 1.43 12.26 -0.23
CA ALA A 64 0.54 11.16 -0.55
C ALA A 64 1.28 9.97 -1.17
N LEU A 65 0.60 8.82 -1.15
CA LEU A 65 0.98 7.66 -1.95
C LEU A 65 0.79 7.96 -3.46
N GLY A 66 1.55 7.26 -4.29
CA GLY A 66 1.48 7.39 -5.75
C GLY A 66 2.10 6.22 -6.47
N ALA A 67 2.14 6.28 -7.81
CA ALA A 67 2.66 5.19 -8.66
C ALA A 67 4.12 4.81 -8.34
N THR A 68 4.89 5.76 -7.81
CA THR A 68 6.33 5.65 -7.51
C THR A 68 6.60 5.74 -6.00
N THR A 69 5.57 5.94 -5.17
CA THR A 69 5.64 6.04 -3.71
C THR A 69 4.59 5.13 -3.09
N TRP A 70 5.02 3.91 -2.78
CA TRP A 70 4.14 2.86 -2.24
C TRP A 70 4.06 2.86 -0.71
N ARG A 71 4.93 3.65 -0.07
CA ARG A 71 4.96 3.85 1.38
C ARG A 71 5.16 5.32 1.68
N HIS A 72 4.41 5.82 2.66
CA HIS A 72 4.37 7.23 3.05
C HIS A 72 4.30 7.37 4.56
N VAL A 73 5.07 8.30 5.14
CA VAL A 73 5.01 8.65 6.56
C VAL A 73 4.25 9.97 6.71
N GLN A 74 3.08 9.87 7.32
CA GLN A 74 2.23 11.01 7.64
C GLN A 74 2.72 11.69 8.92
N PHE A 75 2.71 13.03 8.93
CA PHE A 75 2.98 13.87 10.08
C PHE A 75 1.69 14.56 10.50
N ILE A 76 1.06 14.08 11.57
CA ILE A 76 -0.26 14.53 11.99
C ILE A 76 -0.15 15.28 13.30
N GLU A 77 -0.38 16.59 13.25
CA GLU A 77 -0.44 17.46 14.43
C GLU A 77 -1.87 17.54 14.94
N GLN A 78 -2.13 16.98 16.12
CA GLN A 78 -3.45 17.03 16.75
C GLN A 78 -3.39 17.75 18.09
N ARG A 79 -4.42 18.56 18.36
CA ARG A 79 -4.65 19.12 19.70
C ARG A 79 -5.82 18.38 20.33
N ASP A 80 -5.66 17.96 21.58
CA ASP A 80 -6.78 17.43 22.36
C ASP A 80 -7.72 18.56 22.85
N GLU A 81 -8.83 18.18 23.50
CA GLU A 81 -9.82 19.13 24.06
C GLU A 81 -9.22 20.11 25.07
N ARG A 82 -8.05 19.80 25.65
CA ARG A 82 -7.33 20.62 26.63
C ARG A 82 -6.21 21.45 25.97
N GLY A 83 -6.08 21.38 24.64
CA GLY A 83 -5.08 22.11 23.87
C GLY A 83 -3.69 21.48 23.84
N LYS A 84 -3.49 20.29 24.43
CA LYS A 84 -2.20 19.59 24.41
C LYS A 84 -1.92 19.08 23.01
N LEU A 85 -0.74 19.41 22.48
CA LEU A 85 -0.27 18.93 21.19
C LEU A 85 0.15 17.44 21.29
N ARG A 86 -0.31 16.66 20.34
CA ARG A 86 0.15 15.30 20.02
C ARG A 86 0.71 15.33 18.61
N TRP A 87 1.93 14.89 18.45
CA TRP A 87 2.56 14.71 17.15
C TRP A 87 2.56 13.22 16.84
N LEU A 88 1.73 12.83 15.88
CA LEU A 88 1.49 11.43 15.54
C LEU A 88 2.15 11.13 14.20
N PHE A 89 2.82 9.98 14.14
CA PHE A 89 3.48 9.50 12.94
C PHE A 89 2.87 8.18 12.53
N ASN A 90 2.48 8.07 11.26
CA ASN A 90 1.90 6.85 10.72
C ASN A 90 2.58 6.46 9.42
N SER A 91 3.07 5.23 9.32
CA SER A 91 3.58 4.69 8.06
C SER A 91 2.45 4.03 7.29
N ASP A 92 1.97 4.73 6.29
CA ASP A 92 0.93 4.27 5.39
C ASP A 92 1.51 3.50 4.19
N VAL A 93 0.78 2.46 3.79
CA VAL A 93 1.16 1.43 2.82
C VAL A 93 -0.07 0.57 2.53
N CYS A 94 -0.08 -0.16 1.41
CA CYS A 94 -1.06 -1.21 1.15
C CYS A 94 -1.26 -2.11 2.38
N LYS A 95 -2.53 -2.38 2.73
CA LYS A 95 -2.88 -3.20 3.90
C LYS A 95 -3.00 -4.69 3.57
N HIS A 96 -2.95 -5.05 2.29
CA HIS A 96 -3.16 -6.42 1.82
C HIS A 96 -4.40 -7.06 2.47
N CYS A 97 -5.54 -6.39 2.33
CA CYS A 97 -6.79 -6.77 3.01
C CYS A 97 -7.18 -8.21 2.71
N VAL A 98 -7.66 -8.95 3.72
CA VAL A 98 -8.18 -10.32 3.54
C VAL A 98 -9.26 -10.35 2.47
N ASP A 99 -10.29 -9.53 2.63
CA ASP A 99 -11.23 -9.21 1.55
C ASP A 99 -10.80 -7.87 0.92
N ALA A 100 -10.29 -7.91 -0.30
CA ALA A 100 -9.66 -6.77 -0.97
C ALA A 100 -10.58 -6.18 -2.04
N PRO A 101 -11.23 -5.02 -1.80
CA PRO A 101 -12.10 -4.40 -2.79
C PRO A 101 -11.40 -4.04 -4.09
N CYS A 102 -10.10 -3.72 -4.04
CA CYS A 102 -9.29 -3.44 -5.22
C CYS A 102 -9.16 -4.67 -6.12
N GLU A 103 -8.85 -5.84 -5.53
CA GLU A 103 -8.84 -7.13 -6.23
C GLU A 103 -10.24 -7.45 -6.77
N ASN A 104 -11.26 -7.29 -5.92
CA ASN A 104 -12.65 -7.63 -6.27
C ASN A 104 -13.23 -6.77 -7.41
N ALA A 105 -12.75 -5.55 -7.58
CA ALA A 105 -13.22 -4.64 -8.61
C ALA A 105 -12.40 -4.69 -9.91
N CYS A 106 -11.27 -5.41 -9.92
CA CYS A 106 -10.35 -5.42 -11.06
C CYS A 106 -10.98 -6.13 -12.28
N PRO A 107 -11.21 -5.43 -13.41
CA PRO A 107 -11.86 -6.05 -14.58
C PRO A 107 -10.90 -6.89 -15.43
N THR A 108 -9.59 -6.65 -15.34
CA THR A 108 -8.57 -7.35 -16.15
C THR A 108 -7.98 -8.57 -15.46
N GLY A 109 -8.24 -8.75 -14.16
CA GLY A 109 -7.57 -9.78 -13.35
C GLY A 109 -6.11 -9.45 -13.02
N ALA A 110 -5.66 -8.19 -13.21
CA ALA A 110 -4.29 -7.77 -12.91
C ALA A 110 -3.96 -7.81 -11.39
N LEU A 111 -4.97 -7.68 -10.53
CA LEU A 111 -4.82 -7.79 -9.09
C LEU A 111 -5.12 -9.21 -8.64
N ILE A 112 -4.15 -9.85 -7.99
CA ILE A 112 -4.24 -11.25 -7.57
C ILE A 112 -3.89 -11.43 -6.10
N ARG A 113 -4.36 -12.56 -5.54
CA ARG A 113 -3.88 -13.08 -4.27
C ARG A 113 -2.64 -13.94 -4.48
N THR A 114 -1.61 -13.73 -3.67
CA THR A 114 -0.41 -14.58 -3.65
C THR A 114 -0.60 -15.78 -2.70
N GLU A 115 0.34 -16.72 -2.75
CA GLU A 115 0.41 -17.87 -1.85
C GLU A 115 0.58 -17.48 -0.36
N PHE A 116 0.97 -16.24 -0.07
CA PHE A 116 1.13 -15.71 1.29
C PHE A 116 -0.08 -14.89 1.78
N ASP A 117 -1.22 -14.97 1.07
CA ASP A 117 -2.45 -14.21 1.33
C ASP A 117 -2.28 -12.68 1.17
N THR A 118 -1.30 -12.25 0.36
CA THR A 118 -1.09 -10.82 0.05
C THR A 118 -1.67 -10.45 -1.31
N VAL A 119 -2.19 -9.22 -1.42
CA VAL A 119 -2.66 -8.67 -2.72
C VAL A 119 -1.47 -8.13 -3.51
N TYR A 120 -1.32 -8.56 -4.76
CA TYR A 120 -0.24 -8.14 -5.67
C TYR A 120 -0.79 -7.58 -6.98
N VAL A 121 -0.06 -6.62 -7.58
CA VAL A 121 -0.41 -5.97 -8.85
C VAL A 121 0.51 -6.47 -9.96
N GLN A 122 -0.05 -7.10 -10.97
CA GLN A 122 0.66 -7.49 -12.20
C GLN A 122 0.66 -6.30 -13.17
N GLN A 123 1.75 -5.53 -13.16
CA GLN A 123 1.87 -4.27 -13.90
C GLN A 123 1.74 -4.43 -15.42
N ASP A 124 2.11 -5.60 -15.95
CA ASP A 124 2.02 -5.95 -17.36
C ASP A 124 0.60 -6.33 -17.83
N ILE A 125 -0.31 -6.58 -16.88
CA ILE A 125 -1.72 -6.90 -17.13
C ILE A 125 -2.65 -5.69 -16.85
N CYS A 126 -2.21 -4.76 -16.00
CA CYS A 126 -3.01 -3.64 -15.49
C CYS A 126 -3.46 -2.65 -16.58
#